data_AF-N1U3D6-F1
#
_entry.id   AF-N1U3D6-F1
#
_cell.length_a   1.000
_cell.length_b   1.000
_cell.length_c   1.000
_cell.angle_alpha   90.00
_cell.angle_beta   90.00
_cell.angle_gamma   90.00
#
_symmetry.space_group_name_H-M   'P 1'
#
loop_
_entity.id
_entity.type
_entity.pdbx_description
1 polymer ?
#
loop_
_entity_poly.entity_id
_entity_poly.type
_entity_poly.pdbx_seq_one_letter_code
_entity_poly.pdbx_strand_id
1 'polypeptide(L)'
;MWNETLFEQKKKSLEGFGILSKKSIARFVENIKVLDEWQLHRINPIRFAKQNDFEIGETLDLFLHSAKIGFLDFAYNMICPACGGVAASHTSLDQIEEKSFHCYICNIDVPATLDDQVEVSFSVNPSLKKQFLNPLANVEAYLRYHISANFRKSKELLNFIFSNIQDLIVMEPGETKQIRLDAINVPAYQFSSVENNSAVFLYFDSKEVTKDRIVELSLLSTGFTPVELHLSPGEYEVKVSNRTIATSGFLIIKPNLKKILEIIREHPTVIEPFLTAKMLLNNQTFRELFRVQQLNSQLNLNVKSLTILFTDLRGSTEMYDKAGDILAYRLVQEHFRLLAETVKSSMALS
;
A
#
# COMPACT_ATOMS: atom_id res chain seq x y z
N MET A 1 -22.25 -5.99 -8.79
CA MET A 1 -22.93 -5.12 -9.78
C MET A 1 -22.77 -3.66 -9.36
N TRP A 2 -22.70 -2.74 -10.31
CA TRP A 2 -22.60 -1.30 -10.04
C TRP A 2 -23.95 -0.73 -9.59
N ASN A 3 -23.92 0.23 -8.67
CA ASN A 3 -25.06 1.08 -8.35
C ASN A 3 -25.15 2.20 -9.40
N GLU A 4 -25.83 1.93 -10.51
CA GLU A 4 -25.88 2.82 -11.69
C GLU A 4 -26.40 4.22 -11.37
N THR A 5 -27.41 4.35 -10.51
CA THR A 5 -27.97 5.66 -10.11
C THR A 5 -26.93 6.49 -9.37
N LEU A 6 -26.25 5.90 -8.38
CA LEU A 6 -25.22 6.60 -7.63
C LEU A 6 -24.00 6.90 -8.51
N PHE A 7 -23.67 6.00 -9.42
CA PHE A 7 -22.56 6.15 -10.36
C PHE A 7 -22.75 7.36 -11.27
N GLU A 8 -23.92 7.50 -11.91
CA GLU A 8 -24.24 8.67 -12.74
C GLU A 8 -24.31 9.96 -11.91
N GLN A 9 -24.81 9.88 -10.67
CA GLN A 9 -24.79 11.02 -9.75
C GLN A 9 -23.35 11.50 -9.49
N LYS A 10 -22.43 10.59 -9.15
CA LYS A 10 -21.02 10.93 -8.90
C LYS A 10 -20.31 11.45 -10.14
N LYS A 11 -20.57 10.86 -11.31
CA LYS A 11 -20.06 11.37 -12.59
C LYS A 11 -20.50 12.83 -12.82
N LYS A 12 -21.78 13.14 -12.60
CA LYS A 12 -22.28 14.52 -12.69
C LYS A 12 -21.64 15.45 -11.66
N SER A 13 -21.37 14.96 -10.45
CA SER A 13 -20.60 15.73 -9.46
C SER A 13 -19.17 16.04 -9.92
N LEU A 14 -18.49 15.10 -10.62
CA LEU A 14 -17.17 15.35 -11.20
C LEU A 14 -17.20 16.46 -12.26
N GLU A 15 -18.24 16.48 -13.11
CA GLU A 15 -18.41 17.51 -14.14
C GLU A 15 -18.62 18.92 -13.56
N GLY A 16 -18.94 19.03 -12.27
CA GLY A 16 -19.05 20.30 -11.55
C GLY A 16 -17.69 20.92 -11.20
N PHE A 17 -16.58 20.16 -11.26
CA PHE A 17 -15.25 20.70 -11.01
C PHE A 17 -14.67 21.31 -12.28
N GLY A 18 -14.55 22.63 -12.33
CA GLY A 18 -14.11 23.37 -13.53
C GLY A 18 -12.69 23.03 -14.03
N ILE A 19 -11.85 22.42 -13.20
CA ILE A 19 -10.51 21.97 -13.58
C ILE A 19 -10.53 20.65 -14.39
N LEU A 20 -11.62 19.88 -14.33
CA LEU A 20 -11.74 18.59 -15.00
C LEU A 20 -12.50 18.72 -16.32
N SER A 21 -11.93 18.20 -17.40
CA SER A 21 -12.63 18.18 -18.69
C SER A 21 -13.69 17.09 -18.72
N LYS A 22 -14.86 17.38 -19.32
CA LYS A 22 -15.94 16.38 -19.49
C LYS A 22 -15.50 15.15 -20.28
N LYS A 23 -14.63 15.34 -21.28
CA LYS A 23 -14.04 14.25 -22.07
C LYS A 23 -13.20 13.33 -21.20
N SER A 24 -12.38 13.91 -20.34
CA SER A 24 -11.49 13.18 -19.42
C SER A 24 -12.29 12.42 -18.37
N ILE A 25 -13.35 13.03 -17.82
CA ILE A 25 -14.27 12.37 -16.89
C ILE A 25 -14.94 11.17 -17.54
N ALA A 26 -15.49 11.32 -18.75
CA ALA A 26 -16.12 10.22 -19.47
C ALA A 26 -15.16 9.05 -19.67
N ARG A 27 -13.95 9.32 -20.20
CA ARG A 27 -12.90 8.33 -20.41
C ARG A 27 -12.45 7.67 -19.10
N PHE A 28 -12.31 8.43 -18.03
CA PHE A 28 -11.92 7.91 -16.72
C PHE A 28 -12.95 6.93 -16.17
N VAL A 29 -14.22 7.33 -16.19
CA VAL A 29 -15.34 6.56 -15.66
C VAL A 29 -15.56 5.27 -16.48
N GLU A 30 -15.43 5.34 -17.81
CA GLU A 30 -15.49 4.16 -18.69
C GLU A 30 -14.37 3.15 -18.37
N ASN A 31 -13.14 3.63 -18.22
CA ASN A 31 -12.00 2.77 -17.87
C ASN A 31 -12.15 2.15 -16.48
N ILE A 32 -12.69 2.88 -15.49
CA ILE A 32 -12.98 2.31 -14.17
C ILE A 32 -14.07 1.24 -14.24
N LYS A 33 -15.11 1.44 -15.07
CA LYS A 33 -16.28 0.54 -15.11
C LYS A 33 -15.94 -0.87 -15.59
N VAL A 34 -14.92 -0.99 -16.45
CA VAL A 34 -14.45 -2.26 -17.03
C VAL A 34 -13.44 -3.03 -16.17
N LEU A 35 -12.93 -2.43 -15.10
CA LEU A 35 -11.99 -3.10 -14.20
C LEU A 35 -12.66 -4.22 -13.40
N ASP A 36 -11.92 -5.33 -13.22
CA ASP A 36 -12.31 -6.42 -12.33
C ASP A 36 -12.22 -6.02 -10.84
N GLU A 37 -12.75 -6.84 -9.93
CA GLU A 37 -12.75 -6.50 -8.50
C GLU A 37 -11.35 -6.30 -7.90
N TRP A 38 -10.36 -7.07 -8.36
CA TRP A 38 -8.98 -6.93 -7.89
C TRP A 38 -8.32 -5.67 -8.42
N GLN A 39 -8.64 -5.28 -9.65
CA GLN A 39 -8.16 -4.05 -10.25
C GLN A 39 -8.84 -2.81 -9.66
N LEU A 40 -10.06 -2.94 -9.12
CA LEU A 40 -10.78 -1.87 -8.42
C LEU A 40 -10.34 -1.68 -6.96
N HIS A 41 -9.45 -2.54 -6.48
CA HIS A 41 -8.87 -2.50 -5.15
C HIS A 41 -7.39 -2.08 -5.24
N ARG A 42 -7.00 -1.05 -4.47
CA ARG A 42 -5.63 -0.49 -4.46
C ARG A 42 -5.09 -0.15 -5.85
N ILE A 43 -5.87 0.62 -6.60
CA ILE A 43 -5.50 1.24 -7.87
C ILE A 43 -4.31 2.19 -7.64
N ASN A 44 -3.23 1.96 -8.38
CA ASN A 44 -2.13 2.92 -8.53
C ASN A 44 -2.48 3.92 -9.64
N PRO A 45 -2.66 5.22 -9.33
CA PRO A 45 -3.05 6.22 -10.33
C PRO A 45 -1.95 6.46 -11.39
N ILE A 46 -0.67 6.27 -11.06
CA ILE A 46 0.43 6.43 -12.02
C ILE A 46 0.37 5.33 -13.07
N ARG A 47 0.14 4.08 -12.63
CA ARG A 47 -0.07 2.96 -13.55
C ARG A 47 -1.34 3.13 -14.37
N PHE A 48 -2.43 3.58 -13.75
CA PHE A 48 -3.68 3.88 -14.45
C PHE A 48 -3.46 4.91 -15.57
N ALA A 49 -2.71 5.99 -15.28
CA ALA A 49 -2.39 7.03 -16.26
C ALA A 49 -1.68 6.44 -17.49
N LYS A 50 -0.61 5.66 -17.24
CA LYS A 50 0.19 5.02 -18.29
C LYS A 50 -0.62 4.03 -19.13
N GLN A 51 -1.48 3.23 -18.51
CA GLN A 51 -2.26 2.19 -19.21
C GLN A 51 -3.40 2.76 -20.06
N ASN A 52 -3.89 3.96 -19.71
CA ASN A 52 -5.08 4.57 -20.33
C ASN A 52 -4.77 5.89 -21.06
N ASP A 53 -3.49 6.19 -21.28
CA ASP A 53 -3.01 7.37 -22.02
C ASP A 53 -3.57 8.71 -21.45
N PHE A 54 -3.44 8.86 -20.14
CA PHE A 54 -3.67 10.12 -19.43
C PHE A 54 -2.34 10.75 -19.00
N GLU A 55 -2.32 12.07 -18.90
CA GLU A 55 -1.25 12.75 -18.17
C GLU A 55 -1.34 12.43 -16.67
N ILE A 56 -0.19 12.33 -15.99
CA ILE A 56 -0.15 12.01 -14.55
C ILE A 56 -0.89 13.08 -13.74
N GLY A 57 -0.64 14.37 -14.03
CA GLY A 57 -1.29 15.48 -13.33
C GLY A 57 -2.83 15.43 -13.47
N GLU A 58 -3.32 15.23 -14.69
CA GLU A 58 -4.74 15.06 -14.97
C GLU A 58 -5.33 13.85 -14.24
N THR A 59 -4.61 12.73 -14.23
CA THR A 59 -5.05 11.51 -13.53
C THR A 59 -5.14 11.74 -12.02
N LEU A 60 -4.15 12.39 -11.41
CA LEU A 60 -4.19 12.72 -10.00
C LEU A 60 -5.36 13.66 -9.69
N ASP A 61 -5.59 14.66 -10.53
CA ASP A 61 -6.75 15.56 -10.38
C ASP A 61 -8.07 14.76 -10.44
N LEU A 62 -8.23 13.83 -11.38
CA LEU A 62 -9.41 12.95 -11.47
C LEU A 62 -9.59 12.06 -10.25
N PHE A 63 -8.52 11.41 -9.77
CA PHE A 63 -8.57 10.51 -8.62
C PHE A 63 -8.87 11.26 -7.31
N LEU A 64 -8.26 12.43 -7.11
CA LEU A 64 -8.44 13.25 -5.91
C LEU A 64 -9.84 13.85 -5.81
N HIS A 65 -10.37 14.39 -6.90
CA HIS A 65 -11.75 14.89 -6.93
C HIS A 65 -12.75 13.74 -6.77
N SER A 66 -12.45 12.57 -7.36
CA SER A 66 -13.24 11.34 -7.17
C SER A 66 -13.23 10.90 -5.72
N ALA A 67 -12.09 10.98 -5.03
CA ALA A 67 -12.00 10.74 -3.59
C ALA A 67 -12.82 11.74 -2.77
N LYS A 68 -12.73 13.03 -3.12
CA LYS A 68 -13.46 14.11 -2.43
C LYS A 68 -14.97 13.89 -2.42
N ILE A 69 -15.52 13.35 -3.50
CA ILE A 69 -16.96 13.08 -3.61
C ILE A 69 -17.35 11.67 -3.20
N GLY A 70 -16.42 10.82 -2.71
CA GLY A 70 -16.69 9.43 -2.34
C GLY A 70 -17.04 8.53 -3.53
N PHE A 71 -16.44 8.80 -4.70
CA PHE A 71 -16.42 7.84 -5.81
C PHE A 71 -15.28 6.83 -5.63
N LEU A 72 -14.11 7.32 -5.23
CA LEU A 72 -13.01 6.51 -4.71
C LEU A 72 -12.85 6.77 -3.22
N ASP A 73 -12.21 5.83 -2.53
CA ASP A 73 -11.54 6.06 -1.26
C ASP A 73 -10.04 5.87 -1.49
N PHE A 74 -9.18 6.42 -0.65
CA PHE A 74 -7.74 6.14 -0.69
C PHE A 74 -7.22 5.74 0.68
N ALA A 75 -6.10 5.02 0.66
CA ALA A 75 -5.42 4.55 1.85
C ALA A 75 -3.90 4.72 1.70
N TYR A 76 -3.24 4.85 2.84
CA TYR A 76 -1.79 4.85 3.00
C TYR A 76 -1.35 3.45 3.40
N ASN A 77 -0.57 2.79 2.55
CA ASN A 77 -0.11 1.42 2.74
C ASN A 77 1.37 1.42 3.11
N MET A 78 1.72 0.76 4.22
CA MET A 78 3.10 0.58 4.67
C MET A 78 3.70 -0.63 3.96
N ILE A 79 4.60 -0.38 3.00
CA ILE A 79 5.10 -1.39 2.07
C ILE A 79 6.53 -1.80 2.40
N CYS A 80 6.75 -3.10 2.60
CA CYS A 80 8.09 -3.66 2.73
C CYS A 80 8.86 -3.54 1.40
N PRO A 81 10.05 -2.91 1.37
CA PRO A 81 10.82 -2.74 0.13
C PRO A 81 11.42 -4.05 -0.41
N ALA A 82 11.51 -5.11 0.41
CA ALA A 82 12.06 -6.38 0.00
C ALA A 82 11.03 -7.25 -0.75
N CYS A 83 9.84 -7.43 -0.19
CA CYS A 83 8.81 -8.30 -0.77
C CYS A 83 7.61 -7.56 -1.37
N GLY A 84 7.44 -6.26 -1.12
CA GLY A 84 6.24 -5.51 -1.47
C GLY A 84 5.04 -5.81 -0.56
N GLY A 85 5.24 -6.52 0.55
CA GLY A 85 4.16 -6.85 1.49
C GLY A 85 3.62 -5.62 2.19
N VAL A 86 2.29 -5.55 2.31
CA VAL A 86 1.59 -4.49 3.02
C VAL A 86 1.49 -4.87 4.48
N ALA A 87 2.31 -4.24 5.31
CA ALA A 87 2.34 -4.50 6.75
C ALA A 87 1.16 -3.87 7.48
N ALA A 88 0.70 -2.71 7.00
CA ALA A 88 -0.46 -2.00 7.53
C ALA A 88 -1.06 -1.08 6.47
N SER A 89 -2.36 -0.79 6.59
CA SER A 89 -3.08 0.17 5.76
C SER A 89 -3.87 1.13 6.64
N HIS A 90 -3.78 2.42 6.36
CA HIS A 90 -4.37 3.49 7.15
C HIS A 90 -5.25 4.40 6.27
N THR A 91 -6.32 4.95 6.85
CA THR A 91 -7.23 5.89 6.16
C THR A 91 -6.79 7.35 6.31
N SER A 92 -5.93 7.64 7.28
CA SER A 92 -5.28 8.93 7.46
C SER A 92 -3.80 8.75 7.80
N LEU A 93 -2.99 9.78 7.51
CA LEU A 93 -1.57 9.79 7.86
C LEU A 93 -1.35 9.76 9.37
N ASP A 94 -2.27 10.34 10.15
CA ASP A 94 -2.17 10.44 11.62
C ASP A 94 -2.23 9.10 12.35
N GLN A 95 -2.69 8.04 11.67
CA GLN A 95 -2.71 6.69 12.19
C GLN A 95 -1.35 5.98 12.06
N ILE A 96 -0.37 6.60 11.39
CA ILE A 96 0.99 6.08 11.29
C ILE A 96 1.76 6.57 12.52
N GLU A 97 1.70 5.78 13.59
CA GLU A 97 2.27 6.13 14.90
C GLU A 97 3.77 5.86 14.99
N GLU A 98 4.30 4.92 14.21
CA GLU A 98 5.67 4.41 14.37
C GLU A 98 6.63 4.87 13.25
N LYS A 99 7.89 5.12 13.64
CA LYS A 99 8.99 5.47 12.71
C LYS A 99 9.44 4.30 11.84
N SER A 100 9.02 3.10 12.17
CA SER A 100 9.34 1.85 11.49
C SER A 100 8.20 0.87 11.66
N PHE A 101 8.13 -0.14 10.79
CA PHE A 101 7.27 -1.28 10.97
C PHE A 101 8.07 -2.56 10.73
N HIS A 102 7.70 -3.64 11.40
CA HIS A 102 8.29 -4.95 11.15
C HIS A 102 7.53 -5.68 10.04
N CYS A 103 8.24 -6.25 9.07
CA CYS A 103 7.65 -7.12 8.05
C CYS A 103 7.86 -8.59 8.43
N TYR A 104 6.82 -9.24 8.95
CA TYR A 104 6.90 -10.63 9.41
C TYR A 104 7.05 -11.68 8.30
N ILE A 105 6.86 -11.31 7.03
CA ILE A 105 7.20 -12.18 5.90
C ILE A 105 8.72 -12.25 5.72
N CYS A 106 9.38 -11.07 5.69
CA CYS A 106 10.82 -10.97 5.44
C CYS A 106 11.66 -11.05 6.70
N ASN A 107 11.03 -10.93 7.88
CA ASN A 107 11.66 -10.79 9.17
C ASN A 107 12.66 -9.61 9.24
N ILE A 108 12.21 -8.42 8.81
CA ILE A 108 13.04 -7.20 8.80
C ILE A 108 12.26 -5.99 9.33
N ASP A 109 12.97 -5.10 10.00
CA ASP A 109 12.46 -3.77 10.36
C ASP A 109 12.65 -2.80 9.18
N VAL A 110 11.57 -2.11 8.83
CA VAL A 110 11.53 -1.19 7.70
C VAL A 110 11.25 0.22 8.24
N PRO A 111 12.09 1.23 7.91
CA PRO A 111 11.79 2.60 8.27
C PRO A 111 10.56 3.10 7.52
N ALA A 112 9.65 3.76 8.23
CA ALA A 112 8.46 4.40 7.68
C ALA A 112 8.83 5.73 7.00
N THR A 113 9.44 5.67 5.82
CA THR A 113 9.76 6.87 5.03
C THR A 113 8.67 7.19 4.01
N LEU A 114 8.20 8.44 4.00
CA LEU A 114 7.09 8.86 3.13
C LEU A 114 7.44 8.87 1.64
N ASP A 115 8.73 8.98 1.35
CA ASP A 115 9.27 9.03 0.00
C ASP A 115 9.05 7.72 -0.73
N ASP A 116 9.26 6.58 -0.05
CA ASP A 116 9.37 5.28 -0.73
C ASP A 116 8.55 4.15 -0.09
N GLN A 117 8.22 4.21 1.21
CA GLN A 117 7.61 3.09 1.95
C GLN A 117 6.11 3.28 2.23
N VAL A 118 5.58 4.47 1.94
CA VAL A 118 4.15 4.76 2.11
C VAL A 118 3.51 4.91 0.73
N GLU A 119 2.93 3.83 0.24
CA GLU A 119 2.18 3.78 -1.02
C GLU A 119 0.77 4.34 -0.80
N VAL A 120 0.35 5.28 -1.63
CA VAL A 120 -1.03 5.76 -1.70
C VAL A 120 -1.73 5.04 -2.84
N SER A 121 -2.82 4.37 -2.49
CA SER A 121 -3.64 3.63 -3.46
C SER A 121 -5.11 4.01 -3.31
N PHE A 122 -5.87 3.87 -4.38
CA PHE A 122 -7.30 4.19 -4.40
C PHE A 122 -8.15 2.95 -4.63
N SER A 123 -9.30 2.87 -3.97
CA SER A 123 -10.27 1.79 -4.20
C SER A 123 -11.63 2.39 -4.51
N VAL A 124 -12.45 1.72 -5.31
CA VAL A 124 -13.82 2.18 -5.53
C VAL A 124 -14.62 2.10 -4.24
N ASN A 125 -15.36 3.18 -3.94
CA ASN A 125 -16.15 3.24 -2.72
C ASN A 125 -17.22 2.12 -2.72
N PRO A 126 -17.37 1.33 -1.62
CA PRO A 126 -18.29 0.20 -1.58
C PRO A 126 -19.76 0.54 -1.86
N SER A 127 -20.17 1.81 -1.69
CA SER A 127 -21.52 2.28 -2.03
C SER A 127 -21.82 2.24 -3.54
N LEU A 128 -20.78 2.35 -4.37
CA LEU A 128 -20.88 2.25 -5.82
C LEU A 128 -20.81 0.81 -6.31
N LYS A 129 -19.90 0.00 -5.74
CA LYS A 129 -19.75 -1.41 -6.09
C LYS A 129 -19.15 -2.13 -4.88
N LYS A 130 -19.94 -2.98 -4.23
CA LYS A 130 -19.44 -3.93 -3.23
C LYS A 130 -18.46 -4.87 -3.91
N GLN A 131 -17.27 -4.99 -3.32
CA GLN A 131 -16.21 -5.92 -3.73
C GLN A 131 -16.22 -7.09 -2.76
N PHE A 132 -16.05 -8.32 -3.26
CA PHE A 132 -16.06 -9.54 -2.46
C PHE A 132 -14.71 -10.27 -2.60
N LEU A 133 -13.63 -9.53 -2.36
CA LEU A 133 -12.29 -10.11 -2.35
C LEU A 133 -12.15 -11.05 -1.16
N ASN A 134 -11.92 -12.33 -1.44
CA ASN A 134 -11.61 -13.33 -0.42
C ASN A 134 -10.11 -13.67 -0.47
N PRO A 135 -9.26 -13.02 0.36
CA PRO A 135 -7.84 -13.33 0.41
C PRO A 135 -7.56 -14.75 0.91
N LEU A 136 -8.47 -15.35 1.68
CA LEU A 136 -8.31 -16.67 2.28
C LEU A 136 -8.73 -17.82 1.33
N ALA A 137 -9.13 -17.52 0.09
CA ALA A 137 -9.61 -18.53 -0.84
C ALA A 137 -8.53 -19.52 -1.29
N ASN A 138 -7.30 -19.05 -1.49
CA ASN A 138 -6.13 -19.84 -1.87
C ASN A 138 -4.85 -18.99 -1.75
N VAL A 139 -3.69 -19.63 -1.90
CA VAL A 139 -2.37 -18.98 -1.80
C VAL A 139 -2.22 -17.81 -2.79
N GLU A 140 -2.71 -17.95 -4.03
CA GLU A 140 -2.60 -16.90 -5.05
C GLU A 140 -3.41 -15.65 -4.65
N ALA A 141 -4.66 -15.83 -4.23
CA ALA A 141 -5.51 -14.76 -3.73
C ALA A 141 -4.90 -14.10 -2.48
N TYR A 142 -4.33 -14.90 -1.57
CA TYR A 142 -3.70 -14.41 -0.34
C TYR A 142 -2.51 -13.50 -0.66
N LEU A 143 -1.61 -13.95 -1.54
CA LEU A 143 -0.46 -13.16 -1.96
C LEU A 143 -0.88 -11.93 -2.77
N ARG A 144 -1.84 -12.07 -3.69
CA ARG A 144 -2.36 -10.94 -4.49
C ARG A 144 -2.99 -9.86 -3.61
N TYR A 145 -3.64 -10.24 -2.52
CA TYR A 145 -4.22 -9.30 -1.56
C TYR A 145 -3.18 -8.68 -0.63
N HIS A 146 -2.15 -9.40 -0.21
CA HIS A 146 -1.24 -8.86 0.80
C HIS A 146 0.06 -8.26 0.24
N ILE A 147 0.36 -8.50 -1.04
CA ILE A 147 1.53 -7.94 -1.73
C ILE A 147 1.08 -6.84 -2.69
N SER A 148 1.76 -5.69 -2.65
CA SER A 148 1.52 -4.60 -3.59
C SER A 148 1.76 -5.05 -5.03
N ALA A 149 0.79 -4.75 -5.90
CA ALA A 149 0.87 -5.03 -7.33
C ALA A 149 1.91 -4.17 -8.06
N ASN A 150 2.55 -3.20 -7.38
CA ASN A 150 3.63 -2.40 -7.93
C ASN A 150 4.98 -3.15 -7.89
N PHE A 151 5.08 -4.23 -7.11
CA PHE A 151 6.28 -5.09 -7.01
C PHE A 151 6.19 -6.27 -7.98
N ARG A 152 6.65 -6.07 -9.21
CA ARG A 152 6.63 -7.06 -10.29
C ARG A 152 7.78 -8.04 -10.13
N LYS A 153 7.52 -9.14 -9.42
CA LYS A 153 8.46 -10.26 -9.24
C LYS A 153 8.66 -11.01 -10.55
N SER A 154 9.86 -11.53 -10.75
CA SER A 154 10.19 -12.42 -11.86
C SER A 154 9.45 -13.76 -11.75
N LYS A 155 9.30 -14.46 -12.88
CA LYS A 155 8.64 -15.77 -12.91
C LYS A 155 9.41 -16.79 -12.07
N GLU A 156 10.73 -16.71 -12.10
CA GLU A 156 11.68 -17.53 -11.33
C GLU A 156 11.44 -17.35 -9.83
N LEU A 157 11.32 -16.09 -9.38
CA LEU A 157 11.06 -15.79 -7.97
C LEU A 157 9.65 -16.23 -7.55
N LEU A 158 8.63 -16.03 -8.39
CA LEU A 158 7.27 -16.49 -8.10
C LEU A 158 7.21 -18.01 -8.01
N ASN A 159 7.78 -18.72 -8.97
CA ASN A 159 7.85 -20.20 -8.95
C ASN A 159 8.53 -20.69 -7.68
N PHE A 160 9.63 -20.05 -7.28
CA PHE A 160 10.32 -20.38 -6.05
C PHE A 160 9.44 -20.14 -4.81
N ILE A 161 8.82 -18.95 -4.69
CA ILE A 161 7.91 -18.62 -3.59
C ILE A 161 6.79 -19.65 -3.49
N PHE A 162 6.08 -19.94 -4.58
CA PHE A 162 4.99 -20.92 -4.59
C PHE A 162 5.47 -22.33 -4.26
N SER A 163 6.66 -22.74 -4.72
CA SER A 163 7.22 -24.06 -4.38
C SER A 163 7.62 -24.20 -2.90
N ASN A 164 7.88 -23.08 -2.23
CA ASN A 164 8.30 -23.04 -0.82
C ASN A 164 7.13 -22.84 0.16
N ILE A 165 5.93 -22.50 -0.35
CA ILE A 165 4.70 -22.45 0.44
C ILE A 165 4.15 -23.87 0.52
N GLN A 166 4.10 -24.41 1.73
CA GLN A 166 3.54 -25.73 1.97
C GLN A 166 2.01 -25.71 1.95
N ASP A 167 1.40 -24.70 2.58
CA ASP A 167 -0.06 -24.57 2.63
C ASP A 167 -0.51 -23.15 3.02
N LEU A 168 -1.77 -22.83 2.74
CA LEU A 168 -2.53 -21.73 3.36
C LEU A 168 -3.56 -22.34 4.31
N ILE A 169 -3.34 -22.18 5.60
CA ILE A 169 -4.26 -22.66 6.62
C ILE A 169 -5.25 -21.57 6.96
N VAL A 170 -6.55 -21.88 6.85
CA VAL A 170 -7.66 -21.01 7.24
C VAL A 170 -8.32 -21.60 8.49
N MET A 171 -8.60 -20.75 9.48
CA MET A 171 -9.19 -21.15 10.75
C MET A 171 -10.32 -20.23 11.17
N GLU A 172 -11.44 -20.81 11.58
CA GLU A 172 -12.54 -20.06 12.20
C GLU A 172 -12.17 -19.57 13.62
N PRO A 173 -12.86 -18.55 14.17
CA PRO A 173 -12.66 -18.12 15.55
C PRO A 173 -12.78 -19.28 16.55
N GLY A 174 -11.76 -19.47 17.39
CA GLY A 174 -11.71 -20.56 18.38
C GLY A 174 -11.29 -21.93 17.84
N GLU A 175 -11.12 -22.09 16.52
CA GLU A 175 -10.68 -23.35 15.92
C GLU A 175 -9.22 -23.66 16.28
N THR A 176 -8.88 -24.95 16.42
CA THR A 176 -7.51 -25.43 16.54
C THR A 176 -7.19 -26.43 15.43
N LYS A 177 -6.13 -26.17 14.66
CA LYS A 177 -5.61 -27.07 13.63
C LYS A 177 -4.39 -27.83 14.15
N GLN A 178 -4.29 -29.10 13.77
CA GLN A 178 -3.09 -29.91 13.96
C GLN A 178 -2.35 -30.04 12.63
N ILE A 179 -1.06 -29.74 12.64
CA ILE A 179 -0.18 -29.72 11.47
C ILE A 179 1.02 -30.59 11.76
N ARG A 180 1.38 -31.48 10.83
CA ARG A 180 2.61 -32.28 10.94
C ARG A 180 3.74 -31.60 10.18
N LEU A 181 4.88 -31.45 10.83
CA LEU A 181 6.11 -30.92 10.23
C LEU A 181 7.19 -32.00 10.24
N ASP A 182 7.82 -32.20 9.08
CA ASP A 182 9.09 -32.92 8.99
C ASP A 182 10.22 -31.88 8.98
N ALA A 183 10.90 -31.79 10.12
CA ALA A 183 12.04 -30.90 10.33
C ALA A 183 13.34 -31.68 10.56
N ILE A 184 13.49 -32.86 9.95
CA ILE A 184 14.75 -33.64 10.04
C ILE A 184 15.89 -32.91 9.33
N ASN A 185 15.62 -32.35 8.14
CA ASN A 185 16.60 -31.69 7.28
C ASN A 185 16.15 -30.28 6.84
N VAL A 186 15.38 -29.60 7.69
CA VAL A 186 14.85 -28.26 7.42
C VAL A 186 15.40 -27.30 8.47
N PRO A 187 16.08 -26.21 8.08
CA PRO A 187 16.69 -25.30 9.06
C PRO A 187 15.64 -24.52 9.85
N ALA A 188 14.53 -24.16 9.21
CA ALA A 188 13.43 -23.46 9.85
C ALA A 188 12.10 -23.65 9.13
N TYR A 189 11.01 -23.48 9.88
CA TYR A 189 9.67 -23.26 9.39
C TYR A 189 9.18 -21.88 9.84
N GLN A 190 8.41 -21.21 9.00
CA GLN A 190 7.78 -19.93 9.31
C GLN A 190 6.28 -20.03 9.05
N PHE A 191 5.50 -19.65 10.05
CA PHE A 191 4.04 -19.57 9.96
C PHE A 191 3.71 -18.09 9.89
N SER A 192 3.30 -17.58 8.73
CA SER A 192 3.15 -16.14 8.48
C SER A 192 1.69 -15.78 8.26
N SER A 193 1.12 -14.99 9.16
CA SER A 193 -0.18 -14.34 9.00
C SER A 193 0.03 -12.90 8.59
N VAL A 194 -0.13 -12.60 7.31
CA VAL A 194 0.14 -11.25 6.78
C VAL A 194 -0.96 -10.28 7.15
N GLU A 195 -2.21 -10.74 7.23
CA GLU A 195 -3.35 -9.92 7.67
C GLU A 195 -3.19 -9.40 9.11
N ASN A 196 -2.57 -10.21 9.98
CA ASN A 196 -2.27 -9.83 11.36
C ASN A 196 -0.86 -9.24 11.52
N ASN A 197 -0.15 -9.04 10.40
CA ASN A 197 1.27 -8.72 10.33
C ASN A 197 2.07 -9.41 11.45
N SER A 198 2.05 -10.75 11.45
CA SER A 198 2.68 -11.56 12.49
C SER A 198 3.16 -12.89 11.95
N ALA A 199 4.21 -13.45 12.56
CA ALA A 199 4.68 -14.78 12.26
C ALA A 199 5.22 -15.47 13.51
N VAL A 200 5.33 -16.81 13.42
CA VAL A 200 6.20 -17.58 14.31
C VAL A 200 7.28 -18.29 13.51
N PHE A 201 8.50 -18.21 14.01
CA PHE A 201 9.69 -18.85 13.46
C PHE A 201 10.08 -20.06 14.32
N LEU A 202 10.09 -21.24 13.70
CA LEU A 202 10.53 -22.48 14.33
C LEU A 202 11.91 -22.83 13.74
N TYR A 203 12.97 -22.64 14.52
CA TYR A 203 14.33 -23.01 14.15
C TYR A 203 14.65 -24.41 14.66
N PHE A 204 15.37 -25.22 13.87
CA PHE A 204 15.72 -26.59 14.22
C PHE A 204 17.23 -26.76 14.44
N ASP A 205 17.78 -25.92 15.31
CA ASP A 205 19.21 -25.81 15.59
C ASP A 205 19.60 -26.25 17.02
N SER A 206 18.63 -26.59 17.86
CA SER A 206 18.89 -27.00 19.24
C SER A 206 19.56 -28.36 19.32
N LYS A 207 20.58 -28.46 20.18
CA LYS A 207 21.28 -29.72 20.50
C LYS A 207 20.56 -30.54 21.56
N GLU A 208 19.69 -29.91 22.35
CA GLU A 208 18.90 -30.61 23.36
C GLU A 208 17.67 -31.22 22.70
N VAL A 209 17.51 -32.54 22.86
CA VAL A 209 16.39 -33.26 22.26
C VAL A 209 15.08 -32.77 22.86
N THR A 210 14.23 -32.16 22.04
CA THR A 210 12.87 -31.81 22.42
C THR A 210 12.08 -33.10 22.67
N LYS A 211 11.76 -33.38 23.92
CA LYS A 211 11.12 -34.64 24.34
C LYS A 211 9.68 -34.74 23.83
N ASP A 212 8.91 -33.69 24.07
CA ASP A 212 7.52 -33.61 23.63
C ASP A 212 7.52 -32.94 22.26
N ARG A 213 7.46 -33.75 21.19
CA ARG A 213 7.43 -33.31 19.78
C ARG A 213 6.11 -32.62 19.41
N ILE A 214 5.52 -31.91 20.36
CA ILE A 214 4.27 -31.17 20.25
C ILE A 214 4.58 -29.70 20.51
N VAL A 215 4.22 -28.85 19.56
CA VAL A 215 4.36 -27.39 19.68
C VAL A 215 2.97 -26.77 19.70
N GLU A 216 2.71 -25.91 20.66
CA GLU A 216 1.44 -25.18 20.76
C GLU A 216 1.65 -23.71 20.41
N LEU A 217 0.88 -23.24 19.43
CA LEU A 217 0.89 -21.88 18.92
C LEU A 217 -0.51 -21.27 19.07
N SER A 218 -0.58 -20.00 19.43
CA SER A 218 -1.83 -19.24 19.45
C SER A 218 -1.72 -18.02 18.56
N LEU A 219 -2.69 -17.83 17.68
CA LEU A 219 -2.87 -16.58 16.94
C LEU A 219 -3.82 -15.68 17.74
N LEU A 220 -3.27 -14.67 18.39
CA LEU A 220 -4.00 -13.66 19.15
C LEU A 220 -4.29 -12.44 18.26
N SER A 221 -5.12 -11.50 18.74
CA SER A 221 -5.30 -10.20 18.07
C SER A 221 -4.02 -9.36 18.00
N THR A 222 -3.03 -9.66 18.85
CA THR A 222 -1.69 -9.06 18.83
C THR A 222 -0.68 -9.85 17.99
N GLY A 223 -1.12 -10.92 17.31
CA GLY A 223 -0.26 -11.80 16.52
C GLY A 223 -0.01 -13.18 17.14
N PHE A 224 0.88 -13.94 16.50
CA PHE A 224 1.32 -15.24 16.96
C PHE A 224 2.07 -15.17 18.30
N THR A 225 1.80 -16.15 19.16
CA THR A 225 2.57 -16.42 20.36
C THR A 225 2.81 -17.93 20.50
N PRO A 226 4.05 -18.36 20.83
CA PRO A 226 5.28 -17.57 20.83
C PRO A 226 5.65 -17.06 19.41
N VAL A 227 6.53 -16.06 19.32
CA VAL A 227 7.02 -15.52 18.04
C VAL A 227 8.22 -16.29 17.48
N GLU A 228 8.95 -16.99 18.34
CA GLU A 228 10.17 -17.71 17.98
C GLU A 228 10.37 -18.91 18.91
N LEU A 229 10.83 -20.03 18.35
CA LEU A 229 11.20 -21.24 19.08
C LEU A 229 12.44 -21.89 18.46
N HIS A 230 13.32 -22.42 19.32
CA HIS A 230 14.49 -23.21 18.94
C HIS A 230 14.30 -24.65 19.40
N LEU A 231 14.28 -25.58 18.45
CA LEU A 231 13.89 -26.96 18.61
C LEU A 231 15.00 -27.89 18.08
N SER A 232 15.04 -29.14 18.52
CA SER A 232 15.96 -30.12 17.89
C SER A 232 15.39 -30.62 16.57
N PRO A 233 16.20 -30.98 15.56
CA PRO A 233 15.69 -31.63 14.34
C PRO A 233 14.80 -32.84 14.64
N GLY A 234 13.76 -33.04 13.83
CA GLY A 234 12.83 -34.17 13.95
C GLY A 234 11.43 -33.88 13.44
N GLU A 235 10.52 -34.84 13.63
CA GLU A 235 9.11 -34.68 13.28
C GLU A 235 8.34 -34.04 14.44
N TYR A 236 7.42 -33.11 14.12
CA TYR A 236 6.63 -32.37 15.11
C TYR A 236 5.14 -32.36 14.77
N GLU A 237 4.30 -32.44 15.79
CA GLU A 237 2.90 -32.06 15.74
C GLU A 237 2.75 -30.61 16.23
N VAL A 238 2.28 -29.72 15.38
CA VAL A 238 2.06 -28.31 15.70
C VAL A 238 0.57 -28.06 15.82
N LYS A 239 0.13 -27.61 17.00
CA LYS A 239 -1.25 -27.22 17.28
C LYS A 239 -1.35 -25.71 17.19
N VAL A 240 -2.10 -25.20 16.22
CA VAL A 240 -2.33 -23.77 16.05
C VAL A 240 -3.76 -23.45 16.43
N SER A 241 -3.95 -22.60 17.43
CA SER A 241 -5.27 -22.14 17.87
C SER A 241 -5.56 -20.72 17.37
N ASN A 242 -6.69 -20.52 16.69
CA ASN A 242 -7.19 -19.18 16.40
C ASN A 242 -7.88 -18.63 17.66
N ARG A 243 -7.26 -17.64 18.31
CA ARG A 243 -7.82 -16.95 19.48
C ARG A 243 -8.29 -15.54 19.14
N THR A 244 -8.34 -15.19 17.86
CA THR A 244 -8.94 -13.94 17.39
C THR A 244 -10.46 -14.07 17.32
N ILE A 245 -11.14 -12.94 17.09
CA ILE A 245 -12.60 -12.88 16.90
C ILE A 245 -13.03 -13.13 15.45
N ALA A 246 -12.09 -13.27 14.51
CA ALA A 246 -12.35 -13.36 13.08
C ALA A 246 -11.72 -14.62 12.47
N THR A 247 -12.24 -15.05 11.34
CA THR A 247 -11.57 -16.06 10.51
C THR A 247 -10.18 -15.52 10.14
N SER A 248 -9.14 -16.34 10.31
CA SER A 248 -7.75 -15.93 10.09
C SER A 248 -7.02 -16.94 9.22
N GLY A 249 -6.09 -16.46 8.42
CA GLY A 249 -5.20 -17.25 7.59
C GLY A 249 -3.73 -17.11 7.96
N PHE A 250 -2.96 -18.17 7.69
CA PHE A 250 -1.50 -18.09 7.68
C PHE A 250 -0.90 -19.05 6.66
N LEU A 251 0.24 -18.64 6.10
CA LEU A 251 1.06 -19.47 5.22
C LEU A 251 2.07 -20.27 6.06
N ILE A 252 2.30 -21.53 5.68
CA ILE A 252 3.44 -22.31 6.18
C ILE A 252 4.52 -22.28 5.12
N ILE A 253 5.68 -21.69 5.43
CA ILE A 253 6.77 -21.51 4.48
C ILE A 253 8.10 -22.03 5.04
N LYS A 254 8.96 -22.50 4.14
CA LYS A 254 10.35 -22.86 4.44
C LYS A 254 11.25 -21.69 4.02
N PRO A 255 11.66 -20.79 4.94
CA PRO A 255 12.46 -19.64 4.57
C PRO A 255 13.81 -20.07 3.97
N ASN A 256 14.18 -19.45 2.86
CA ASN A 256 15.47 -19.67 2.22
C ASN A 256 15.96 -18.36 1.58
N LEU A 257 16.42 -17.45 2.45
CA LEU A 257 16.87 -16.12 2.05
C LEU A 257 18.02 -16.19 1.04
N LYS A 258 18.95 -17.14 1.20
CA LYS A 258 20.08 -17.30 0.28
C LYS A 258 19.59 -17.54 -1.16
N LYS A 259 18.66 -18.48 -1.35
CA LYS A 259 18.12 -18.77 -2.68
C LYS A 259 17.29 -17.62 -3.25
N ILE A 260 16.52 -16.92 -2.41
CA ILE A 260 15.79 -15.71 -2.82
C ILE A 260 16.75 -14.65 -3.35
N LEU A 261 17.83 -14.37 -2.61
CA LEU A 261 18.82 -13.38 -3.01
C LEU A 261 19.58 -13.77 -4.28
N GLU A 262 19.89 -15.06 -4.46
CA GLU A 262 20.46 -15.58 -5.72
C GLU A 262 19.52 -15.28 -6.91
N ILE A 263 18.24 -15.64 -6.80
CA ILE A 263 17.26 -15.41 -7.86
C ILE A 263 17.06 -13.91 -8.13
N ILE A 264 16.94 -13.08 -7.10
CA ILE A 264 16.76 -11.62 -7.27
C ILE A 264 17.98 -10.99 -7.96
N ARG A 265 19.19 -11.50 -7.70
CA ARG A 265 20.41 -10.96 -8.30
C ARG A 265 20.47 -11.22 -9.82
N GLU A 266 19.91 -12.35 -10.27
CA GLU A 266 19.83 -12.71 -11.70
C GLU A 266 18.55 -12.19 -12.38
N HIS A 267 17.44 -12.16 -11.64
CA HIS A 267 16.10 -11.81 -12.10
C HIS A 267 15.44 -10.82 -11.13
N PRO A 268 15.87 -9.55 -11.15
CA PRO A 268 15.44 -8.55 -10.17
C PRO A 268 13.94 -8.27 -10.23
N THR A 269 13.36 -8.00 -9.06
CA THR A 269 12.00 -7.47 -8.96
C THR A 269 11.97 -6.06 -9.54
N VAL A 270 11.04 -5.81 -10.47
CA VAL A 270 10.81 -4.48 -11.01
C VAL A 270 9.77 -3.77 -10.13
N ILE A 271 10.15 -2.63 -9.57
CA ILE A 271 9.22 -1.77 -8.83
C ILE A 271 8.67 -0.74 -9.81
N GLU A 272 7.38 -0.86 -10.13
CA GLU A 272 6.69 0.14 -10.97
C GLU A 272 6.53 1.45 -10.19
N PRO A 273 6.63 2.62 -10.84
CA PRO A 273 6.32 3.90 -10.19
C PRO A 273 4.91 3.89 -9.61
N PHE A 274 4.77 4.32 -8.35
CA PHE A 274 3.51 4.42 -7.64
C PHE A 274 3.40 5.75 -6.90
N LEU A 275 2.17 6.18 -6.61
CA LEU A 275 1.95 7.41 -5.88
C LEU A 275 2.37 7.22 -4.42
N THR A 276 3.33 8.02 -3.96
CA THR A 276 3.79 7.97 -2.57
C THR A 276 3.08 9.03 -1.73
N ALA A 277 3.08 8.87 -0.42
CA ALA A 277 2.52 9.88 0.49
C ALA A 277 3.21 11.24 0.33
N LYS A 278 4.52 11.26 0.08
CA LYS A 278 5.25 12.50 -0.25
C LYS A 278 4.69 13.19 -1.48
N MET A 279 4.50 12.45 -2.57
CA MET A 279 3.94 13.01 -3.81
C MET A 279 2.53 13.58 -3.57
N LEU A 280 1.70 12.85 -2.82
CA LEU A 280 0.35 13.27 -2.47
C LEU A 280 0.35 14.57 -1.63
N LEU A 281 1.17 14.64 -0.58
CA LEU A 281 1.24 15.80 0.32
C LEU A 281 1.76 17.07 -0.38
N ASN A 282 2.59 16.90 -1.40
CA ASN A 282 3.09 18.00 -2.22
C ASN A 282 2.16 18.35 -3.40
N ASN A 283 1.12 17.56 -3.65
CA ASN A 283 0.15 17.83 -4.71
C ASN A 283 -0.79 18.98 -4.32
N GLN A 284 -0.87 20.01 -5.17
CA GLN A 284 -1.68 21.20 -4.90
C GLN A 284 -3.17 20.88 -4.75
N THR A 285 -3.72 20.06 -5.65
CA THR A 285 -5.13 19.65 -5.63
C THR A 285 -5.46 18.90 -4.34
N PHE A 286 -4.58 18.03 -3.87
CA PHE A 286 -4.77 17.35 -2.58
C PHE A 286 -4.84 18.36 -1.43
N ARG A 287 -3.87 19.29 -1.35
CA ARG A 287 -3.86 20.32 -0.30
C ARG A 287 -5.11 21.19 -0.34
N GLU A 288 -5.65 21.48 -1.51
CA GLU A 288 -6.86 22.31 -1.66
C GLU A 288 -8.16 21.58 -1.31
N LEU A 289 -8.28 20.30 -1.67
CA LEU A 289 -9.49 19.51 -1.44
C LEU A 289 -9.58 18.96 0.00
N PHE A 290 -8.43 18.69 0.61
CA PHE A 290 -8.28 18.01 1.90
C PHE A 290 -7.61 18.89 2.96
N ARG A 291 -7.74 20.23 2.85
CA ARG A 291 -7.15 21.34 3.68
C ARG A 291 -7.10 21.17 5.21
N VAL A 292 -7.62 20.08 5.78
CA VAL A 292 -7.88 19.91 7.22
C VAL A 292 -7.49 18.51 7.76
N GLN A 293 -6.47 17.84 7.22
CA GLN A 293 -5.79 16.86 8.06
C GLN A 293 -4.92 17.65 9.05
N GLN A 294 -5.47 17.92 10.24
CA GLN A 294 -4.65 18.35 11.37
C GLN A 294 -3.69 17.21 11.66
N LEU A 295 -2.50 17.29 11.07
CA LEU A 295 -1.48 16.30 11.32
C LEU A 295 -1.19 16.29 12.83
N ASN A 296 -1.30 15.13 13.46
CA ASN A 296 -1.09 14.98 14.90
C ASN A 296 0.32 15.51 15.24
N SER A 297 0.47 16.22 16.36
CA SER A 297 1.77 16.68 16.86
C SER A 297 2.73 15.54 17.18
N GLN A 298 2.23 14.31 17.30
CA GLN A 298 3.00 13.08 17.50
C GLN A 298 3.35 12.34 16.19
N LEU A 299 2.93 12.85 15.03
CA LEU A 299 3.22 12.25 13.74
C LEU A 299 4.74 12.26 13.48
N ASN A 300 5.34 11.08 13.49
CA ASN A 300 6.78 10.89 13.39
C ASN A 300 7.15 10.15 12.10
N LEU A 301 7.05 10.86 10.97
CA LEU A 301 7.33 10.32 9.65
C LEU A 301 8.67 10.82 9.10
N ASN A 302 9.46 9.92 8.51
CA ASN A 302 10.71 10.30 7.87
C ASN A 302 10.43 10.85 6.47
N VAL A 303 10.92 12.06 6.18
CA VAL A 303 10.96 12.64 4.83
C VAL A 303 12.43 12.74 4.42
N LYS A 304 12.81 12.09 3.32
CA LYS A 304 14.21 12.12 2.83
C LYS A 304 14.57 13.49 2.26
N SER A 305 13.66 14.10 1.52
CA SER A 305 13.86 15.44 0.95
C SER A 305 12.56 16.19 0.72
N LEU A 306 12.57 17.50 0.95
CA LEU A 306 11.50 18.42 0.59
C LEU A 306 12.12 19.66 -0.05
N THR A 307 11.59 20.09 -1.20
CA THR A 307 12.03 21.31 -1.88
C THR A 307 10.99 22.39 -1.66
N ILE A 308 11.41 23.54 -1.11
CA ILE A 308 10.55 24.70 -0.88
C ILE A 308 11.07 25.86 -1.73
N LEU A 309 10.20 26.43 -2.57
CA LEU A 309 10.50 27.61 -3.37
C LEU A 309 9.92 28.85 -2.69
N PHE A 310 10.78 29.83 -2.42
CA PHE A 310 10.39 31.16 -1.98
C PHE A 310 10.62 32.15 -3.13
N THR A 311 9.57 32.90 -3.50
CA THR A 311 9.66 33.94 -4.52
C THR A 311 9.09 35.25 -3.99
N ASP A 312 9.78 36.35 -4.31
CA ASP A 312 9.36 37.70 -3.95
C ASP A 312 9.31 38.59 -5.20
N LEU A 313 8.36 39.53 -5.21
CA LEU A 313 8.22 40.53 -6.25
C LEU A 313 8.89 41.83 -5.80
N ARG A 314 10.17 41.98 -6.16
CA ARG A 314 10.96 43.18 -5.85
C ARG A 314 10.34 44.43 -6.48
N GLY A 315 10.17 45.49 -5.69
CA GLY A 315 9.64 46.78 -6.16
C GLY A 315 8.12 46.78 -6.38
N SER A 316 7.38 45.84 -5.78
CA SER A 316 5.93 45.74 -5.90
C SER A 316 5.22 47.05 -5.53
N THR A 317 5.62 47.75 -4.46
CA THR A 317 5.04 49.04 -4.07
C THR A 317 5.16 50.10 -5.18
N GLU A 318 6.35 50.26 -5.77
CA GLU A 318 6.58 51.22 -6.85
C GLU A 318 5.79 50.84 -8.13
N MET A 319 5.55 49.54 -8.33
CA MET A 319 4.68 49.05 -9.41
C MET A 319 3.22 49.43 -9.19
N TYR A 320 2.70 49.37 -7.96
CA TYR A 320 1.36 49.86 -7.63
C TYR A 320 1.24 51.37 -7.89
N ASP A 321 2.25 52.15 -7.48
CA ASP A 321 2.27 53.60 -7.68
C ASP A 321 2.29 54.01 -9.16
N LYS A 322 3.00 53.25 -10.01
CA LYS A 322 3.14 53.56 -11.44
C LYS A 322 2.01 53.01 -12.32
N ALA A 323 1.56 51.79 -12.06
CA ALA A 323 0.62 51.07 -12.94
C ALA A 323 -0.84 51.21 -12.48
N GLY A 324 -1.06 51.65 -11.24
CA GLY A 324 -2.37 51.66 -10.60
C GLY A 324 -2.81 50.29 -10.11
N ASP A 325 -3.66 50.28 -9.08
CA ASP A 325 -4.01 49.08 -8.30
C ASP A 325 -4.53 47.91 -9.14
N ILE A 326 -5.41 48.18 -10.11
CA ILE A 326 -6.04 47.13 -10.93
C ILE A 326 -5.01 46.42 -11.81
N LEU A 327 -4.10 47.18 -12.43
CA LEU A 327 -3.12 46.63 -13.36
C LEU A 327 -2.00 45.91 -12.59
N ALA A 328 -1.51 46.52 -11.51
CA ALA A 328 -0.53 45.94 -10.61
C ALA A 328 -1.03 44.61 -10.01
N TYR A 329 -2.27 44.58 -9.50
CA TYR A 329 -2.87 43.36 -8.97
C TYR A 329 -2.97 42.25 -10.02
N ARG A 330 -3.37 42.57 -11.26
CA ARG A 330 -3.42 41.59 -12.35
C ARG A 330 -2.04 41.01 -12.67
N LEU A 331 -0.99 41.84 -12.68
CA LEU A 331 0.39 41.39 -12.92
C LEU A 331 0.90 40.48 -11.80
N VAL A 332 0.60 40.80 -10.54
CA VAL A 332 0.92 39.95 -9.39
C VAL A 332 0.22 38.59 -9.51
N GLN A 333 -1.08 38.58 -9.81
CA GLN A 333 -1.84 37.34 -10.02
C GLN A 333 -1.25 36.51 -11.16
N GLU A 334 -0.90 37.13 -12.28
CA GLU A 334 -0.30 36.44 -13.42
C GLU A 334 1.09 35.86 -13.09
N HIS A 335 1.93 36.60 -12.34
CA HIS A 335 3.21 36.09 -11.85
C HIS A 335 3.04 34.81 -11.04
N PHE A 336 2.15 34.82 -10.04
CA PHE A 336 1.92 33.64 -9.21
C PHE A 336 1.25 32.49 -9.99
N ARG A 337 0.38 32.79 -10.97
CA ARG A 337 -0.20 31.79 -11.86
C ARG A 337 0.88 31.07 -12.67
N LEU A 338 1.76 31.82 -13.33
CA LEU A 338 2.88 31.27 -14.12
C LEU A 338 3.85 30.48 -13.25
N LEU A 339 4.14 30.97 -12.04
CA LEU A 339 4.99 30.27 -11.08
C LEU A 339 4.37 28.92 -10.67
N ALA A 340 3.08 28.92 -10.33
CA ALA A 340 2.36 27.70 -9.96
C ALA A 340 2.32 26.69 -11.11
N GLU A 341 2.10 27.14 -12.36
CA GLU A 341 2.14 26.27 -13.55
C GLU A 341 3.53 25.68 -13.81
N THR A 342 4.59 26.47 -13.61
CA THR A 342 5.97 26.02 -13.77
C THR A 342 6.34 24.98 -12.72
N VAL A 343 5.97 25.20 -11.45
CA VAL A 343 6.18 24.23 -10.38
C VAL A 343 5.39 22.94 -10.66
N LYS A 344 4.11 23.04 -11.06
CA LYS A 344 3.25 21.89 -11.38
C LYS A 344 3.85 21.02 -12.50
N SER A 345 4.43 21.63 -13.53
CA SER A 345 5.07 20.89 -14.63
C SER A 345 6.41 20.25 -14.24
N SER A 346 7.20 20.90 -13.37
CA SER A 346 8.49 20.35 -12.91
C SER A 346 8.35 19.13 -11.99
N MET A 347 7.29 19.05 -11.18
CA MET A 347 7.03 17.93 -10.26
C MET A 347 6.58 16.63 -10.97
N ALA A 348 6.24 16.69 -12.26
CA ALA A 348 5.90 15.49 -13.05
C ALA A 348 7.14 14.72 -13.55
N LEU A 349 8.35 15.28 -13.39
CA LEU A 349 9.61 14.79 -13.95
C LEU A 349 10.61 14.26 -12.91
N SER A 350 10.25 14.30 -11.62
CA SER A 350 11.05 13.79 -10.50
C SER A 350 10.30 12.68 -9.77
#